data_AF-A0A9X4H823-F1
#
_entry.id   AF-A0A9X4H823-F1
#
_cell.length_a   1.000
_cell.length_b   1.000
_cell.length_c   1.000
_cell.angle_alpha   90.00
_cell.angle_beta   90.00
_cell.angle_gamma   90.00
#
_symmetry.space_group_name_H-M   'P 1'
#
loop_
_entity.id
_entity.type
_entity.pdbx_description
1 polymer ?
#
loop_
_entity_poly.entity_id
_entity_poly.type
_entity_poly.pdbx_seq_one_letter_code
_entity_poly.pdbx_strand_id
1 'polypeptide(L)'
;MHTKFAASRTDLLSTLQFAGPGSLVFVVGISGVGKSELRYEAMRTLSGTPSSWGNGEMPAVAVRATLTDRGFFNPKDLAMRMAHSLRHPDLSWLRSRDEVEDPDVVHVEVEIARREPVWAERRRNSTEHGLRFEFERHAQARRLRWLFIEESTSICTVPRGRSIHNYVMGLMQLAEECSLTIVLFGTPRIAALWDSFPDVRRRSLFVWVERYREDRSEDHLAFGSLVMALARQYALSSPDLLVNNLELAIANSAGSFGELKQYLARADQARRRRRAESIDASDLVAASYSRDQILSMWDVAKEFDRLQEPNVNAHDLSHLDLAWGGGRRCRS
;
A
#
# COMPACT_ATOMS: atom_id res chain seq x y z
N MET A 1 3.73 -4.83 18.16
CA MET A 1 3.98 -4.90 16.70
C MET A 1 3.98 -6.37 16.29
N HIS A 2 3.31 -6.76 15.21
CA HIS A 2 3.19 -8.17 14.78
C HIS A 2 4.27 -8.55 13.76
N THR A 3 4.61 -9.84 13.68
CA THR A 3 5.80 -10.37 12.96
C THR A 3 5.87 -9.94 11.50
N LYS A 4 4.79 -10.11 10.72
CA LYS A 4 4.78 -9.75 9.29
C LYS A 4 4.98 -8.25 9.05
N PHE A 5 4.42 -7.39 9.91
CA PHE A 5 4.63 -5.95 9.81
C PHE A 5 6.09 -5.58 10.12
N ALA A 6 6.68 -6.15 11.17
CA ALA A 6 8.08 -5.91 11.51
C ALA A 6 9.03 -6.33 10.38
N ALA A 7 8.77 -7.47 9.72
CA ALA A 7 9.52 -7.91 8.55
C ALA A 7 9.37 -6.92 7.38
N SER A 8 8.13 -6.54 7.03
CA SER A 8 7.85 -5.58 5.96
C SER A 8 8.46 -4.20 6.20
N ARG A 9 8.51 -3.78 7.48
CA ARG A 9 9.18 -2.55 7.91
C ARG A 9 10.68 -2.59 7.65
N THR A 10 11.35 -3.64 8.10
CA THR A 10 12.78 -3.82 7.85
C THR A 10 13.08 -3.86 6.36
N ASP A 11 12.27 -4.60 5.59
CA ASP A 11 12.41 -4.73 4.14
C ASP A 11 12.25 -3.37 3.43
N LEU A 12 11.20 -2.61 3.75
CA LEU A 12 11.00 -1.27 3.19
C LEU A 12 12.15 -0.32 3.49
N LEU A 13 12.60 -0.28 4.75
CA LEU A 13 13.69 0.61 5.15
C LEU A 13 14.99 0.25 4.44
N SER A 14 15.32 -1.04 4.35
CA SER A 14 16.50 -1.50 3.62
C SER A 14 16.40 -1.18 2.13
N THR A 15 15.26 -1.46 1.51
CA THR A 15 15.00 -1.18 0.10
C THR A 15 15.14 0.31 -0.21
N LEU A 16 14.60 1.20 0.64
CA LEU A 16 14.69 2.65 0.44
C LEU A 16 16.08 3.22 0.70
N GLN A 17 16.92 2.54 1.48
CA GLN A 17 18.33 2.90 1.65
C GLN A 17 19.18 2.52 0.42
N PHE A 18 18.85 1.41 -0.23
CA PHE A 18 19.54 0.95 -1.46
C PHE A 18 18.97 1.56 -2.75
N ALA A 19 17.72 2.04 -2.72
CA ALA A 19 17.07 2.65 -3.86
C ALA A 19 17.84 3.90 -4.31
N GLY A 20 18.44 3.82 -5.50
CA GLY A 20 19.09 4.98 -6.11
C GLY A 20 18.08 6.03 -6.58
N PRO A 21 18.50 7.29 -6.76
CA PRO A 21 17.69 8.32 -7.43
C PRO A 21 17.12 7.81 -8.77
N GLY A 22 15.86 8.13 -9.05
CA GLY A 22 15.16 7.66 -10.26
C GLY A 22 14.49 6.29 -10.14
N SER A 23 14.57 5.64 -8.97
CA SER A 23 13.95 4.33 -8.75
C SER A 23 12.45 4.43 -8.45
N LEU A 24 11.72 3.40 -8.85
CA LEU A 24 10.37 3.13 -8.36
C LEU A 24 10.43 2.03 -7.31
N VAL A 25 9.76 2.22 -6.18
CA VAL A 25 9.62 1.19 -5.13
C VAL A 25 8.15 0.88 -4.97
N PHE A 26 7.75 -0.35 -5.30
CA PHE A 26 6.37 -0.81 -5.18
C PHE A 26 6.17 -1.48 -3.82
N VAL A 27 5.31 -0.90 -2.99
CA VAL A 27 4.89 -1.47 -1.72
C VAL A 27 3.51 -2.08 -1.90
N VAL A 28 3.46 -3.41 -2.01
CA VAL A 28 2.26 -4.14 -2.43
C VAL A 28 1.72 -4.97 -1.28
N GLY A 29 0.41 -4.91 -1.07
CA GLY A 29 -0.27 -5.70 -0.05
C GLY A 29 -1.78 -5.60 -0.17
N ILE A 30 -2.49 -6.62 0.29
CA ILE A 30 -3.97 -6.56 0.34
C ILE A 30 -4.47 -5.44 1.28
N SER A 31 -5.77 -5.15 1.27
CA SER A 31 -6.32 -4.16 2.20
C SER A 31 -6.08 -4.57 3.66
N GLY A 32 -5.82 -3.60 4.54
CA GLY A 32 -5.70 -3.83 5.99
C GLY A 32 -4.37 -4.43 6.50
N VAL A 33 -3.40 -4.78 5.65
CA VAL A 33 -2.11 -5.36 6.13
C VAL A 33 -1.14 -4.36 6.79
N GLY A 34 -1.51 -3.07 6.84
CA GLY A 34 -0.70 -2.03 7.50
C GLY A 34 0.13 -1.15 6.56
N LYS A 35 -0.20 -1.07 5.27
CA LYS A 35 0.51 -0.22 4.28
C LYS A 35 0.63 1.26 4.71
N SER A 36 -0.47 1.89 5.16
CA SER A 36 -0.45 3.29 5.62
C SER A 36 0.42 3.49 6.85
N GLU A 37 0.37 2.53 7.79
CA GLU A 37 1.21 2.53 8.99
C GLU A 37 2.70 2.40 8.61
N LEU A 38 3.00 1.50 7.66
CA LEU A 38 4.34 1.28 7.15
C LEU A 38 4.90 2.54 6.45
N ARG A 39 4.09 3.25 5.66
CA ARG A 39 4.46 4.57 5.10
C ARG A 39 4.80 5.54 6.21
N TYR A 40 3.91 5.70 7.20
CA TYR A 40 4.08 6.65 8.30
C TYR A 40 5.41 6.41 9.03
N GLU A 41 5.69 5.16 9.42
CA GLU A 41 6.94 4.81 10.07
C GLU A 41 8.18 4.99 9.17
N ALA A 42 8.08 4.65 7.88
CA ALA A 42 9.18 4.81 6.94
C ALA A 42 9.54 6.28 6.73
N MET A 43 8.54 7.16 6.54
CA MET A 43 8.75 8.60 6.39
C MET A 43 9.48 9.17 7.60
N ARG A 44 9.07 8.82 8.82
CA ARG A 44 9.75 9.26 10.07
C ARG A 44 11.18 8.76 10.16
N THR A 45 11.35 7.46 9.97
CA THR A 45 12.64 6.80 10.18
C THR A 45 13.68 7.29 9.17
N LEU A 46 13.31 7.43 7.89
CA LEU A 46 14.22 7.84 6.82
C LEU A 46 14.50 9.34 6.80
N SER A 47 13.53 10.15 7.21
CA SER A 47 13.70 11.60 7.25
C SER A 47 14.52 12.03 8.47
N GLY A 48 14.50 11.26 9.57
CA GLY A 48 15.14 11.67 10.81
C GLY A 48 14.42 12.86 11.45
N THR A 49 15.15 13.64 12.26
CA THR A 49 14.59 14.79 12.97
C THR A 49 14.72 16.08 12.16
N PRO A 50 13.75 17.02 12.22
CA PRO A 50 13.84 18.28 11.48
C PRO A 50 15.11 19.11 11.75
N SER A 51 15.69 18.97 12.94
CA SER A 51 16.95 19.60 13.32
C SER A 51 18.16 19.11 12.52
N SER A 52 18.09 17.95 11.86
CA SER A 52 19.17 17.44 11.00
C SER A 52 19.00 17.82 9.53
N TRP A 53 17.89 18.47 9.17
CA TRP A 53 17.60 18.88 7.80
C TRP A 53 18.35 20.17 7.48
N GLY A 54 18.82 20.31 6.24
CA GLY A 54 19.31 21.59 5.75
C GLY A 54 18.19 22.64 5.71
N ASN A 55 18.56 23.91 5.69
CA ASN A 55 17.57 25.00 5.63
C ASN A 55 16.69 24.88 4.38
N GLY A 56 15.37 24.79 4.59
CA GLY A 56 14.38 24.64 3.52
C GLY A 56 14.28 23.23 2.93
N GLU A 57 15.02 22.25 3.46
CA GLU A 57 14.93 20.86 3.01
C GLU A 57 13.64 20.20 3.48
N MET A 58 13.11 19.32 2.62
CA MET A 58 11.94 18.51 2.89
C MET A 58 12.20 17.11 2.33
N PRO A 59 12.72 16.17 3.14
CA PRO A 59 13.23 14.90 2.63
C PRO A 59 12.14 13.98 2.09
N ALA A 60 10.91 14.09 2.59
CA ALA A 60 9.78 13.25 2.19
C ALA A 60 8.47 14.03 2.10
N VAL A 61 7.63 13.66 1.14
CA VAL A 61 6.21 14.05 1.09
C VAL A 61 5.35 12.85 0.71
N ALA A 62 4.09 12.87 1.12
CA ALA A 62 3.10 11.87 0.73
C ALA A 62 1.91 12.50 0.03
N VAL A 63 1.40 11.81 -1.00
CA VAL A 63 0.19 12.17 -1.74
C VAL A 63 -0.64 10.93 -2.01
N ARG A 64 -1.91 11.10 -2.36
CA ARG A 64 -2.82 10.01 -2.74
C ARG A 64 -3.16 10.10 -4.21
N ALA A 65 -3.05 8.98 -4.93
CA ALA A 65 -3.61 8.83 -6.27
C ALA A 65 -5.12 8.56 -6.14
N THR A 66 -5.95 9.44 -6.69
CA THR A 66 -7.41 9.33 -6.59
C THR A 66 -8.08 9.17 -7.94
N LEU A 67 -9.22 8.49 -7.94
CA LEU A 67 -10.13 8.45 -9.08
C LEU A 67 -10.99 9.73 -9.12
N THR A 68 -11.42 10.09 -10.32
CA THR A 68 -12.46 11.10 -10.55
C THR A 68 -13.84 10.55 -10.19
N ASP A 69 -14.84 11.43 -10.15
CA ASP A 69 -16.26 11.03 -10.03
C ASP A 69 -16.72 10.08 -11.16
N ARG A 70 -16.00 10.06 -12.29
CA ARG A 70 -16.22 9.13 -13.40
C ARG A 70 -15.47 7.79 -13.25
N GLY A 71 -14.81 7.57 -12.11
CA GLY A 71 -14.11 6.33 -11.79
C GLY A 71 -12.74 6.16 -12.46
N PHE A 72 -12.19 7.18 -13.13
CA PHE A 72 -10.89 7.10 -13.80
C PHE A 72 -9.82 7.91 -13.08
N PHE A 73 -8.56 7.46 -13.18
CA PHE A 73 -7.38 8.19 -12.74
C PHE A 73 -7.26 9.55 -13.41
N ASN A 74 -6.87 10.57 -12.64
CA ASN A 74 -6.63 11.92 -13.13
C ASN A 74 -5.17 12.35 -12.89
N PRO A 75 -4.32 12.32 -13.93
CA PRO A 75 -2.91 12.73 -13.84
C PRO A 75 -2.74 14.18 -13.39
N LYS A 76 -3.60 15.08 -13.86
CA LYS A 76 -3.61 16.48 -13.43
C LYS A 76 -3.90 16.60 -11.94
N ASP A 77 -4.80 15.77 -11.40
CA ASP A 77 -5.09 15.76 -9.96
C ASP A 77 -3.90 15.29 -9.13
N LEU A 78 -3.21 14.23 -9.58
CA LEU A 78 -1.97 13.80 -8.93
C LEU A 78 -0.90 14.92 -8.99
N ALA A 79 -0.69 15.55 -10.15
CA ALA A 79 0.25 16.67 -10.31
C ALA A 79 -0.09 17.85 -9.39
N MET A 80 -1.37 18.19 -9.24
CA MET A 80 -1.80 19.21 -8.28
C MET A 80 -1.47 18.84 -6.84
N ARG A 81 -1.74 17.60 -6.42
CA ARG A 81 -1.47 17.14 -5.04
C ARG A 81 0.02 17.16 -4.74
N MET A 82 0.86 16.72 -5.68
CA MET A 82 2.32 16.80 -5.57
C MET A 82 2.80 18.25 -5.42
N ALA A 83 2.34 19.14 -6.29
CA ALA A 83 2.70 20.55 -6.21
C ALA A 83 2.21 21.21 -4.90
N HIS A 84 1.01 20.83 -4.44
CA HIS A 84 0.45 21.29 -3.17
C HIS A 84 1.29 20.83 -1.97
N SER A 85 1.68 19.56 -1.91
CA SER A 85 2.41 18.99 -0.77
C SER A 85 3.78 19.63 -0.54
N LEU A 86 4.37 20.26 -1.56
CA LEU A 86 5.59 21.06 -1.39
C LEU A 86 5.32 22.53 -1.09
N ARG A 87 4.12 23.07 -1.34
CA ARG A 87 3.79 24.45 -0.95
C ARG A 87 3.32 24.53 0.48
N HIS A 88 2.45 23.61 0.86
CA HIS A 88 1.85 23.48 2.17
C HIS A 88 2.21 22.08 2.68
N PRO A 89 3.46 21.90 3.16
CA PRO A 89 3.91 20.60 3.62
C PRO A 89 3.18 20.23 4.90
N ASP A 90 2.51 19.08 4.87
CA ASP A 90 1.99 18.45 6.08
C ASP A 90 3.16 17.73 6.78
N LEU A 91 3.43 18.13 8.02
CA LEU A 91 4.48 17.60 8.89
C LEU A 91 3.92 16.78 10.06
N SER A 92 2.62 16.51 10.09
CA SER A 92 1.95 15.67 11.10
C SER A 92 2.54 14.26 11.18
N TRP A 93 3.13 13.78 10.09
CA TRP A 93 3.85 12.51 10.05
C TRP A 93 5.12 12.51 10.91
N LEU A 94 5.63 13.63 11.40
CA LEU A 94 6.76 13.66 12.33
C LEU A 94 6.37 13.28 13.77
N ARG A 95 5.10 13.46 14.12
CA ARG A 95 4.58 13.25 15.48
C ARG A 95 4.75 11.79 15.93
N SER A 96 4.72 11.55 17.24
CA SER A 96 4.73 10.16 17.70
C SER A 96 3.45 9.46 17.26
N ARG A 97 3.51 8.14 17.06
CA ARG A 97 2.33 7.37 16.67
C ARG A 97 1.24 7.41 17.75
N ASP A 98 1.62 7.54 19.01
CA ASP A 98 0.69 7.68 20.14
C ASP A 98 -0.07 9.03 20.13
N GLU A 99 0.41 10.02 19.38
CA GLU A 99 -0.17 11.36 19.26
C GLU A 99 -1.07 11.52 18.04
N VAL A 100 -1.11 10.50 17.17
CA VAL A 100 -1.87 10.50 15.91
C VAL A 100 -2.82 9.33 15.94
N GLU A 101 -4.13 9.58 15.83
CA GLU A 101 -5.13 8.52 15.83
C GLU A 101 -5.12 7.75 14.49
N ASP A 102 -5.07 8.48 13.37
CA ASP A 102 -5.13 7.95 12.00
C ASP A 102 -3.84 8.27 11.21
N PRO A 103 -3.09 7.26 10.72
CA PRO A 103 -1.90 7.49 9.91
C PRO A 103 -2.20 8.18 8.57
N ASP A 104 -3.45 8.16 8.10
CA ASP A 104 -3.90 8.84 6.89
C ASP A 104 -4.18 10.34 7.08
N VAL A 105 -3.93 10.89 8.28
CA VAL A 105 -4.06 12.33 8.59
C VAL A 105 -3.39 13.23 7.55
N VAL A 106 -2.30 12.74 6.94
CA VAL A 106 -1.49 13.45 5.92
C VAL A 106 -2.31 13.88 4.68
N HIS A 107 -3.44 13.24 4.41
CA HIS A 107 -4.29 13.57 3.26
C HIS A 107 -5.46 14.49 3.60
N VAL A 108 -5.77 14.67 4.89
CA VAL A 108 -6.95 15.43 5.32
C VAL A 108 -6.81 16.89 4.90
N GLU A 109 -5.65 17.50 5.13
CA GLU A 109 -5.38 18.89 4.75
C GLU A 109 -5.51 19.09 3.24
N VAL A 110 -4.98 18.16 2.45
CA VAL A 110 -5.07 18.21 0.98
C VAL A 110 -6.53 18.09 0.52
N GLU A 111 -7.34 17.21 1.11
CA GLU A 111 -8.75 17.09 0.74
C GLU A 111 -9.59 18.31 1.15
N ILE A 112 -9.28 18.93 2.29
CA ILE A 112 -9.90 20.18 2.72
C ILE A 112 -9.53 21.30 1.74
N ALA A 113 -8.24 21.47 1.46
CA ALA A 113 -7.72 22.48 0.53
C ALA A 113 -8.35 22.34 -0.86
N ARG A 114 -8.54 21.11 -1.37
CA ARG A 114 -9.18 20.86 -2.67
C ARG A 114 -10.60 21.42 -2.79
N ARG A 115 -11.30 21.65 -1.67
CA ARG A 115 -12.66 22.20 -1.63
C ARG A 115 -12.68 23.72 -1.59
N GLU A 116 -11.55 24.38 -1.33
CA GLU A 116 -11.49 25.84 -1.28
C GLU A 116 -11.58 26.47 -2.68
N PRO A 117 -12.25 27.63 -2.82
CA PRO A 117 -12.44 28.28 -4.13
C PRO A 117 -11.13 28.61 -4.86
N VAL A 118 -10.09 29.03 -4.12
CA VAL A 118 -8.77 29.36 -4.67
C VAL A 118 -8.12 28.15 -5.31
N TRP A 119 -8.27 26.97 -4.72
CA TRP A 119 -7.75 25.71 -5.26
C TRP A 119 -8.53 25.24 -6.49
N ALA A 120 -9.86 25.40 -6.49
CA ALA A 120 -10.70 25.10 -7.65
C ALA A 120 -10.37 26.01 -8.85
N GLU A 121 -10.10 27.29 -8.61
CA GLU A 121 -9.67 28.23 -9.64
C GLU A 121 -8.28 27.89 -10.19
N ARG A 122 -7.33 27.61 -9.30
CA ARG A 122 -5.98 27.18 -9.70
C ARG A 122 -6.01 25.91 -10.54
N ARG A 123 -6.85 24.95 -10.18
CA ARG A 123 -7.10 23.73 -10.98
C ARG A 123 -7.62 24.04 -12.37
N ARG A 124 -8.50 25.03 -12.52
CA ARG A 124 -9.01 25.45 -13.84
C ARG A 124 -7.93 26.12 -14.70
N ASN A 125 -7.10 26.95 -14.08
CA ASN A 125 -6.15 27.82 -14.79
C ASN A 125 -4.75 27.21 -15.00
N SER A 126 -4.47 26.03 -14.44
CA SER A 126 -3.19 25.34 -14.61
C SER A 126 -3.28 24.21 -15.64
N THR A 127 -2.17 23.85 -16.28
CA THR A 127 -2.04 22.62 -17.06
C THR A 127 -1.40 21.53 -16.21
N GLU A 128 -1.61 20.26 -16.54
CA GLU A 128 -0.90 19.14 -15.90
C GLU A 128 0.62 19.35 -15.97
N HIS A 129 1.13 19.71 -17.16
CA HIS A 129 2.54 19.98 -17.37
C HIS A 129 3.06 21.13 -16.50
N GLY A 130 2.30 22.23 -16.38
CA GLY A 130 2.69 23.36 -15.53
C GLY A 130 2.77 23.00 -14.04
N LEU A 131 1.85 22.15 -13.57
CA LEU A 131 1.86 21.66 -12.18
C LEU A 131 3.00 20.67 -11.93
N ARG A 132 3.28 19.80 -12.90
CA ARG A 132 4.42 18.88 -12.85
C ARG A 132 5.73 19.67 -12.79
N PHE A 133 5.92 20.65 -13.68
CA PHE A 133 7.10 21.51 -13.69
C PHE A 133 7.28 22.29 -12.38
N GLU A 134 6.18 22.78 -11.81
CA GLU A 134 6.19 23.41 -10.50
C GLU A 134 6.67 22.46 -9.39
N PHE A 135 6.15 21.23 -9.37
CA PHE A 135 6.59 20.21 -8.43
C PHE A 135 8.08 19.91 -8.61
N GLU A 136 8.56 19.68 -9.83
CA GLU A 136 9.98 19.40 -10.13
C GLU A 136 10.91 20.48 -9.56
N ARG A 137 10.60 21.75 -9.84
CA ARG A 137 11.40 22.88 -9.32
C ARG A 137 11.44 22.92 -7.80
N HIS A 138 10.29 22.68 -7.15
CA HIS A 138 10.21 22.69 -5.70
C HIS A 138 10.88 21.45 -5.08
N ALA A 139 10.75 20.28 -5.71
CA ALA A 139 11.35 19.03 -5.24
C ALA A 139 12.87 19.15 -5.24
N GLN A 140 13.46 19.67 -6.33
CA GLN A 140 14.88 19.94 -6.42
C GLN A 140 15.34 20.99 -5.41
N ALA A 141 14.63 22.13 -5.31
CA ALA A 141 14.98 23.21 -4.39
C ALA A 141 14.93 22.78 -2.91
N ARG A 142 14.01 21.86 -2.57
CA ARG A 142 13.87 21.31 -1.22
C ARG A 142 14.63 20.00 -0.99
N ARG A 143 15.42 19.55 -1.97
CA ARG A 143 16.16 18.28 -1.92
C ARG A 143 15.28 17.10 -1.49
N LEU A 144 14.10 17.02 -2.09
CA LEU A 144 13.15 15.93 -1.85
C LEU A 144 13.80 14.61 -2.25
N ARG A 145 13.86 13.65 -1.32
CA ARG A 145 14.46 12.33 -1.57
C ARG A 145 13.41 11.26 -1.85
N TRP A 146 12.25 11.36 -1.19
CA TRP A 146 11.20 10.35 -1.28
C TRP A 146 9.83 10.97 -1.55
N LEU A 147 9.18 10.52 -2.62
CA LEU A 147 7.78 10.81 -2.90
C LEU A 147 6.95 9.56 -2.64
N PHE A 148 6.12 9.59 -1.60
CA PHE A 148 5.20 8.50 -1.29
C PHE A 148 3.86 8.74 -1.99
N ILE A 149 3.40 7.77 -2.79
CA ILE A 149 2.11 7.83 -3.47
C ILE A 149 1.22 6.68 -2.98
N GLU A 150 0.21 7.02 -2.20
CA GLU A 150 -0.80 6.07 -1.73
C GLU A 150 -1.89 5.83 -2.75
N GLU A 151 -2.59 4.70 -2.62
CA GLU A 151 -3.65 4.27 -3.53
C GLU A 151 -3.23 4.24 -5.00
N SER A 152 -1.97 3.89 -5.25
CA SER A 152 -1.36 3.88 -6.59
C SER A 152 -2.00 2.87 -7.54
N THR A 153 -2.77 1.91 -7.03
CA THR A 153 -3.70 1.08 -7.80
C THR A 153 -4.65 1.93 -8.67
N SER A 154 -5.04 3.11 -8.20
CA SER A 154 -5.89 4.04 -8.95
C SER A 154 -5.31 4.37 -10.33
N ILE A 155 -3.98 4.47 -10.46
CA ILE A 155 -3.27 4.76 -11.72
C ILE A 155 -3.57 3.72 -12.80
N CYS A 156 -3.91 2.49 -12.42
CA CYS A 156 -4.28 1.41 -13.34
C CYS A 156 -5.68 1.58 -13.96
N THR A 157 -6.49 2.52 -13.46
CA THR A 157 -7.88 2.69 -13.90
C THR A 157 -7.96 3.87 -14.86
N VAL A 158 -7.69 3.62 -16.14
CA VAL A 158 -7.62 4.66 -17.18
C VAL A 158 -8.76 4.55 -18.19
N PRO A 159 -9.20 5.65 -18.82
CA PRO A 159 -10.19 5.59 -19.89
C PRO A 159 -9.70 4.76 -21.09
N ARG A 160 -10.63 4.21 -21.88
CA ARG A 160 -10.29 3.52 -23.14
C ARG A 160 -9.43 4.41 -24.03
N GLY A 161 -8.39 3.83 -24.64
CA GLY A 161 -7.43 4.53 -25.51
C GLY A 161 -6.34 5.31 -24.77
N ARG A 162 -6.33 5.31 -23.43
CA ARG A 162 -5.19 5.81 -22.64
C ARG A 162 -4.27 4.64 -22.26
N SER A 163 -2.98 4.95 -22.18
CA SER A 163 -1.94 3.97 -21.88
C SER A 163 -1.50 4.08 -20.42
N ILE A 164 -1.61 2.98 -19.68
CA ILE A 164 -1.04 2.86 -18.33
C ILE A 164 0.49 2.99 -18.39
N HIS A 165 1.12 2.43 -19.43
CA HIS A 165 2.57 2.53 -19.67
C HIS A 165 3.04 3.98 -19.72
N ASN A 166 2.32 4.86 -20.43
CA ASN A 166 2.70 6.27 -20.52
C ASN A 166 2.68 6.97 -19.15
N TYR A 167 1.76 6.59 -18.26
CA TYR A 167 1.71 7.17 -16.92
C TYR A 167 2.85 6.72 -16.04
N VAL A 168 3.17 5.43 -16.03
CA VAL A 168 4.30 4.92 -15.24
C VAL A 168 5.64 5.41 -15.80
N MET A 169 5.78 5.52 -17.12
CA MET A 169 6.96 6.16 -17.73
C MET A 169 7.11 7.63 -17.34
N GLY A 170 5.99 8.36 -17.24
CA GLY A 170 6.00 9.74 -16.74
C GLY A 170 6.47 9.84 -15.29
N LEU A 171 6.11 8.88 -14.43
CA LEU A 171 6.61 8.79 -13.06
C LEU A 171 8.11 8.47 -13.02
N MET A 172 8.59 7.57 -13.89
CA MET A 172 10.03 7.26 -13.98
C MET A 172 10.84 8.48 -14.40
N GLN A 173 10.37 9.21 -15.42
CA GLN A 173 11.01 10.47 -15.84
C GLN A 173 11.04 11.48 -14.71
N LEU A 174 9.92 11.64 -13.99
CA LEU A 174 9.85 12.54 -12.84
C LEU A 174 10.85 12.16 -11.74
N ALA A 175 10.96 10.87 -11.44
CA ALA A 175 11.91 10.36 -10.45
C ALA A 175 13.36 10.68 -10.85
N GLU A 176 13.70 10.49 -12.13
CA GLU A 176 15.03 10.79 -12.68
C GLU A 176 15.32 12.30 -12.67
N GLU A 177 14.42 13.12 -13.20
CA GLU A 177 14.57 14.58 -13.30
C GLU A 177 14.71 15.24 -11.92
N CYS A 178 13.97 14.74 -10.93
CA CYS A 178 14.05 15.25 -9.56
C CYS A 178 15.12 14.56 -8.70
N SER A 179 15.78 13.52 -9.23
CA SER A 179 16.71 12.67 -8.46
C SER A 179 16.12 12.15 -7.14
N LEU A 180 14.86 11.68 -7.19
CA LEU A 180 14.13 11.15 -6.04
C LEU A 180 13.72 9.68 -6.26
N THR A 181 13.32 9.02 -5.19
CA THR A 181 12.69 7.69 -5.22
C THR A 181 11.18 7.85 -5.07
N ILE A 182 10.40 7.28 -6.00
CA ILE A 182 8.93 7.25 -5.88
C ILE A 182 8.51 5.93 -5.25
N VAL A 183 7.80 6.01 -4.13
CA VAL A 183 7.31 4.85 -3.36
C VAL A 183 5.81 4.70 -3.58
N LEU A 184 5.41 3.68 -4.33
CA LEU A 184 4.04 3.45 -4.79
C LEU A 184 3.36 2.39 -3.91
N PHE A 185 2.35 2.78 -3.13
CA PHE A 185 1.59 1.86 -2.30
C PHE A 185 0.33 1.41 -3.02
N GLY A 186 0.11 0.10 -3.12
CA GLY A 186 -1.02 -0.45 -3.84
C GLY A 186 -1.50 -1.80 -3.35
N THR A 187 -2.63 -2.21 -3.90
CA THR A 187 -3.15 -3.58 -3.81
C THR A 187 -2.56 -4.42 -4.95
N PRO A 188 -2.75 -5.75 -4.99
CA PRO A 188 -2.22 -6.62 -6.06
C PRO A 188 -2.43 -6.10 -7.49
N ARG A 189 -3.56 -5.41 -7.72
CA ARG A 189 -3.89 -4.80 -9.01
C ARG A 189 -2.86 -3.78 -9.52
N ILE A 190 -2.01 -3.24 -8.65
CA ILE A 190 -0.92 -2.34 -9.04
C ILE A 190 0.10 -3.02 -9.97
N ALA A 191 0.11 -4.36 -10.04
CA ALA A 191 0.94 -5.13 -10.98
C ALA A 191 0.80 -4.69 -12.44
N ALA A 192 -0.37 -4.18 -12.84
CA ALA A 192 -0.58 -3.61 -14.16
C ALA A 192 0.38 -2.44 -14.50
N LEU A 193 1.07 -1.84 -13.52
CA LEU A 193 2.09 -0.82 -13.74
C LEU A 193 3.45 -1.37 -14.18
N TRP A 194 3.76 -2.65 -13.97
CA TRP A 194 5.08 -3.21 -14.33
C TRP A 194 5.03 -4.56 -15.06
N ASP A 195 3.99 -5.36 -14.87
CA ASP A 195 3.98 -6.77 -15.25
C ASP A 195 4.17 -6.97 -16.77
N SER A 196 3.56 -6.10 -17.56
CA SER A 196 3.69 -6.07 -19.03
C SER A 196 4.78 -5.13 -19.56
N PHE A 197 5.56 -4.48 -18.69
CA PHE A 197 6.49 -3.41 -19.06
C PHE A 197 7.91 -3.71 -18.52
N PRO A 198 8.74 -4.48 -19.26
CA PRO A 198 10.06 -4.91 -18.80
C PRO A 198 11.02 -3.75 -18.46
N ASP A 199 10.88 -2.62 -19.16
CA ASP A 199 11.60 -1.36 -18.94
C ASP A 199 11.27 -0.76 -17.56
N VAL A 200 10.00 -0.77 -17.16
CA VAL A 200 9.55 -0.37 -15.83
C VAL A 200 10.04 -1.38 -14.80
N ARG A 201 9.78 -2.67 -15.03
CA ARG A 201 10.10 -3.76 -14.09
C ARG A 201 11.58 -3.78 -13.71
N ARG A 202 12.48 -3.54 -14.67
CA ARG A 202 13.94 -3.50 -14.45
C ARG A 202 14.39 -2.40 -13.49
N ARG A 203 13.66 -1.28 -13.41
CA ARG A 203 13.97 -0.13 -12.54
C ARG A 203 13.10 -0.08 -11.29
N SER A 204 12.34 -1.15 -11.07
CA SER A 204 11.41 -1.27 -9.95
C SER A 204 12.02 -2.16 -8.87
N LEU A 205 11.88 -1.72 -7.62
CA LEU A 205 12.11 -2.54 -6.44
C LEU A 205 10.75 -2.90 -5.84
N PHE A 206 10.67 -4.03 -5.15
CA PHE A 206 9.42 -4.57 -4.64
C PHE A 206 9.53 -4.86 -3.15
N VAL A 207 8.54 -4.41 -2.40
CA VAL A 207 8.38 -4.67 -0.97
C VAL A 207 6.99 -5.27 -0.80
N TRP A 208 6.94 -6.49 -0.26
CA TRP A 208 5.70 -7.24 -0.10
C TRP A 208 5.22 -7.18 1.34
N VAL A 209 4.08 -6.55 1.56
CA VAL A 209 3.46 -6.47 2.89
C VAL A 209 2.58 -7.70 3.11
N GLU A 210 3.24 -8.78 3.54
CA GLU A 210 2.65 -10.11 3.64
C GLU A 210 1.46 -10.19 4.62
N ARG A 211 0.48 -11.02 4.25
CA ARG A 211 -0.58 -11.50 5.14
C ARG A 211 -0.10 -12.75 5.90
N TYR A 212 -0.83 -13.17 6.92
CA TYR A 212 -0.65 -14.50 7.51
C TYR A 212 -1.34 -15.55 6.63
N ARG A 213 -0.61 -16.57 6.18
CA ARG A 213 -1.12 -17.60 5.28
C ARG A 213 -1.53 -18.87 6.03
N GLU A 214 -2.70 -19.38 5.69
CA GLU A 214 -3.25 -20.63 6.20
C GLU A 214 -2.54 -21.87 5.67
N ASP A 215 -1.85 -21.76 4.53
CA ASP A 215 -1.06 -22.83 3.92
C ASP A 215 0.40 -22.86 4.38
N ARG A 216 0.82 -21.91 5.24
CA ARG A 216 2.17 -21.85 5.81
C ARG A 216 2.15 -22.15 7.31
N SER A 217 2.75 -23.26 7.73
CA SER A 217 2.79 -23.68 9.14
C SER A 217 3.47 -22.65 10.06
N GLU A 218 4.47 -21.92 9.54
CA GLU A 218 5.16 -20.82 10.22
C GLU A 218 4.23 -19.65 10.59
N ASP A 219 3.15 -19.45 9.84
CA ASP A 219 2.22 -18.35 10.06
C ASP A 219 1.12 -18.69 11.08
N HIS A 220 0.87 -19.98 11.35
CA HIS A 220 -0.23 -20.40 12.22
C HIS A 220 -0.08 -19.89 13.66
N LEU A 221 1.10 -20.09 14.26
CA LEU A 221 1.38 -19.63 15.64
C LEU A 221 1.38 -18.10 15.73
N ALA A 222 1.96 -17.44 14.71
CA ALA A 222 2.05 -15.99 14.68
C ALA A 222 0.68 -15.33 14.48
N PHE A 223 -0.19 -15.93 13.66
CA PHE A 223 -1.58 -15.50 13.49
C PHE A 223 -2.41 -15.72 14.75
N GLY A 224 -2.30 -16.88 15.40
CA GLY A 224 -2.98 -17.14 16.68
C GLY A 224 -2.58 -16.14 17.76
N SER A 225 -1.29 -15.80 17.83
CA SER A 225 -0.77 -14.76 18.73
C SER A 225 -1.36 -13.37 18.43
N LEU A 226 -1.50 -13.03 17.15
CA LEU A 226 -2.14 -11.78 16.73
C LEU A 226 -3.63 -11.74 17.14
N VAL A 227 -4.37 -12.81 16.88
CA VAL A 227 -5.78 -12.95 17.28
C VAL A 227 -5.92 -12.72 18.78
N MET A 228 -5.08 -13.36 19.59
CA MET A 228 -5.08 -13.19 21.04
C MET A 228 -4.69 -11.78 21.50
N ALA A 229 -3.78 -11.12 20.79
CA ALA A 229 -3.40 -9.74 21.11
C ALA A 229 -4.57 -8.76 20.88
N LEU A 230 -5.31 -8.92 19.78
CA LEU A 230 -6.50 -8.11 19.50
C LEU A 230 -7.68 -8.45 20.40
N ALA A 231 -7.83 -9.73 20.74
CA ALA A 231 -8.87 -10.24 21.64
C ALA A 231 -8.92 -9.52 22.99
N ARG A 232 -7.77 -9.14 23.54
CA ARG A 232 -7.63 -8.47 24.85
C ARG A 232 -8.39 -7.14 24.94
N GLN A 233 -8.80 -6.57 23.81
CA GLN A 233 -9.59 -5.33 23.75
C GLN A 233 -11.09 -5.55 23.94
N TYR A 234 -11.54 -6.81 24.02
CA TYR A 234 -12.94 -7.18 24.05
C TYR A 234 -13.27 -8.08 25.24
N ALA A 235 -14.49 -7.94 25.78
CA ALA A 235 -15.01 -8.87 26.78
C ALA A 235 -15.48 -10.15 26.09
N LEU A 236 -14.82 -11.28 26.33
CA LEU A 236 -15.15 -12.59 25.74
C LEU A 236 -15.87 -13.48 26.76
N SER A 237 -16.77 -14.34 26.29
CA SER A 237 -17.49 -15.29 27.14
C SER A 237 -16.59 -16.39 27.72
N SER A 238 -15.46 -16.66 27.05
CA SER A 238 -14.38 -17.53 27.52
C SER A 238 -13.03 -17.03 27.00
N PRO A 239 -11.94 -17.16 27.76
CA PRO A 239 -10.58 -16.85 27.29
C PRO A 239 -10.19 -17.55 26.00
N ASP A 240 -10.69 -18.77 25.79
CA ASP A 240 -10.32 -19.63 24.65
C ASP A 240 -11.26 -19.47 23.45
N LEU A 241 -12.26 -18.58 23.53
CA LEU A 241 -13.30 -18.45 22.51
C LEU A 241 -12.70 -18.24 21.10
N LEU A 242 -11.75 -17.33 20.95
CA LEU A 242 -11.16 -17.03 19.64
C LEU A 242 -10.14 -18.08 19.19
N VAL A 243 -9.43 -18.72 20.13
CA VAL A 243 -8.51 -19.83 19.82
C VAL A 243 -9.30 -21.02 19.27
N ASN A 244 -10.44 -21.33 19.86
CA ASN A 244 -11.35 -22.38 19.41
C ASN A 244 -12.06 -22.03 18.08
N ASN A 245 -11.93 -20.80 17.59
CA ASN A 245 -12.58 -20.29 16.37
C ASN A 245 -11.58 -19.60 15.43
N LEU A 246 -10.31 -20.02 15.43
CA LEU A 246 -9.27 -19.46 14.56
C LEU A 246 -9.61 -19.60 13.07
N GLU A 247 -10.33 -20.67 12.69
CA GLU A 247 -10.81 -20.87 11.31
C GLU A 247 -11.77 -19.75 10.88
N LEU A 248 -12.68 -19.31 11.75
CA LEU A 248 -13.56 -18.18 11.45
C LEU A 248 -12.77 -16.87 11.37
N ALA A 249 -11.77 -16.69 12.24
CA ALA A 249 -10.92 -15.50 12.23
C ALA A 249 -10.09 -15.41 10.94
N ILE A 250 -9.47 -16.50 10.49
CA ILE A 250 -8.72 -16.50 9.23
C ILE A 250 -9.66 -16.36 8.02
N ALA A 251 -10.79 -17.05 8.01
CA ALA A 251 -11.77 -16.97 6.93
C ALA A 251 -12.29 -15.54 6.72
N ASN A 252 -12.54 -14.80 7.80
CA ASN A 252 -13.07 -13.44 7.76
C ASN A 252 -12.01 -12.34 7.71
N SER A 253 -10.72 -12.70 7.66
CA SER A 253 -9.64 -11.73 7.54
C SER A 253 -8.70 -11.96 6.37
N ALA A 254 -8.73 -13.16 5.77
CA ALA A 254 -7.68 -13.66 4.89
C ALA A 254 -6.26 -13.45 5.46
N GLY A 255 -6.11 -13.44 6.79
CA GLY A 255 -4.83 -13.19 7.46
C GLY A 255 -4.36 -11.74 7.46
N SER A 256 -5.22 -10.78 7.08
CA SER A 256 -4.94 -9.35 7.17
C SER A 256 -5.27 -8.81 8.57
N PHE A 257 -4.36 -8.02 9.14
CA PHE A 257 -4.55 -7.39 10.46
C PHE A 257 -5.81 -6.52 10.51
N GLY A 258 -5.99 -5.66 9.51
CA GLY A 258 -7.10 -4.70 9.46
C GLY A 258 -8.45 -5.38 9.33
N GLU A 259 -8.56 -6.42 8.48
CA GLU A 259 -9.80 -7.18 8.35
C GLU A 259 -10.12 -7.97 9.63
N LEU A 260 -9.09 -8.52 10.30
CA LEU A 260 -9.27 -9.18 11.60
C LEU A 260 -9.77 -8.20 12.67
N LYS A 261 -9.19 -6.99 12.73
CA LYS A 261 -9.65 -5.93 13.64
C LYS A 261 -11.10 -5.55 13.35
N GLN A 262 -11.48 -5.40 12.08
CA GLN A 262 -12.86 -5.09 11.70
C GLN A 262 -13.83 -6.24 12.02
N TYR A 263 -13.41 -7.48 11.81
CA TYR A 263 -14.20 -8.67 12.18
C TYR A 263 -14.53 -8.69 13.67
N LEU A 264 -13.54 -8.46 14.55
CA LEU A 264 -13.78 -8.39 15.99
C LEU A 264 -14.65 -7.18 16.38
N ALA A 265 -14.51 -6.04 15.71
CA ALA A 265 -15.40 -4.89 15.91
C ALA A 265 -16.86 -5.19 15.52
N ARG A 266 -17.08 -5.95 14.43
CA ARG A 266 -18.42 -6.43 14.05
C ARG A 266 -18.98 -7.43 15.06
N ALA A 267 -18.15 -8.30 15.62
CA ALA A 267 -18.55 -9.23 16.68
C ALA A 267 -18.99 -8.47 17.95
N ASP A 268 -18.25 -7.44 18.36
CA ASP A 268 -18.68 -6.58 19.47
C ASP A 268 -20.00 -5.85 19.14
N GLN A 269 -20.19 -5.43 17.89
CA GLN A 269 -21.47 -4.84 17.47
C GLN A 269 -22.63 -5.84 17.55
N ALA A 270 -22.42 -7.10 17.14
CA ALA A 270 -23.40 -8.17 17.25
C ALA A 270 -23.77 -8.44 18.72
N ARG A 271 -22.78 -8.56 19.61
CA ARG A 271 -22.97 -8.65 21.06
C ARG A 271 -23.83 -7.51 21.61
N ARG A 272 -23.53 -6.27 21.24
CA ARG A 272 -24.29 -5.08 21.67
C ARG A 272 -25.74 -5.14 21.21
N ARG A 273 -26.02 -5.59 19.99
CA ARG A 273 -27.39 -5.75 19.48
C ARG A 273 -28.18 -6.79 20.28
N ARG A 274 -27.51 -7.86 20.70
CA ARG A 274 -28.07 -8.89 21.59
C ARG A 274 -28.16 -8.47 23.06
N ARG A 275 -27.59 -7.30 23.42
CA ARG A 275 -27.51 -6.75 24.78
C ARG A 275 -26.79 -7.69 25.77
N ALA A 276 -25.81 -8.45 25.29
CA ALA A 276 -24.98 -9.33 26.13
C ALA A 276 -23.75 -8.59 26.69
N GLU A 277 -23.20 -9.05 27.80
CA GLU A 277 -22.02 -8.45 28.44
C GLU A 277 -20.70 -8.86 27.77
N SER A 278 -20.66 -10.03 27.13
CA SER A 278 -19.47 -10.58 26.49
C SER A 278 -19.78 -11.19 25.11
N ILE A 279 -18.79 -11.18 24.22
CA ILE A 279 -18.84 -11.79 22.89
C ILE A 279 -18.83 -13.30 23.07
N ASP A 280 -19.77 -14.00 22.43
CA ASP A 280 -19.75 -15.46 22.33
C ASP A 280 -19.66 -15.96 20.87
N ALA A 281 -19.72 -17.28 20.68
CA ALA A 281 -19.58 -17.89 19.36
C ALA A 281 -20.68 -17.43 18.37
N SER A 282 -21.88 -17.11 18.86
CA SER A 282 -22.97 -16.64 17.98
C SER A 282 -22.68 -15.25 17.40
N ASP A 283 -22.00 -14.39 18.18
CA ASP A 283 -21.60 -13.05 17.74
C ASP A 283 -20.47 -13.12 16.71
N LEU A 284 -19.54 -14.07 16.84
CA LEU A 284 -18.49 -14.35 15.85
C LEU A 284 -19.08 -14.80 14.51
N VAL A 285 -20.05 -15.73 14.54
CA VAL A 285 -20.76 -16.17 13.34
C VAL A 285 -21.54 -15.00 12.72
N ALA A 286 -22.24 -14.20 13.53
CA ALA A 286 -23.00 -13.05 13.05
C ALA A 286 -22.12 -11.92 12.47
N ALA A 287 -20.85 -11.84 12.88
CA ALA A 287 -19.88 -10.88 12.36
C ALA A 287 -19.25 -11.29 11.02
N SER A 288 -19.48 -12.52 10.61
CA SER A 288 -18.93 -13.04 9.36
C SER A 288 -19.53 -12.34 8.16
N TYR A 289 -18.70 -12.12 7.13
CA TYR A 289 -19.19 -11.60 5.86
C TYR A 289 -20.06 -12.63 5.13
N SER A 290 -20.80 -12.18 4.12
CA SER A 290 -21.49 -13.12 3.22
C SER A 290 -20.47 -14.00 2.48
N ARG A 291 -20.91 -15.16 1.99
CA ARG A 291 -20.07 -16.08 1.22
C ARG A 291 -19.36 -15.37 0.06
N ASP A 292 -20.07 -14.55 -0.71
CA ASP A 292 -19.52 -13.89 -1.88
C ASP A 292 -18.47 -12.83 -1.51
N GLN A 293 -18.66 -12.13 -0.39
CA GLN A 293 -17.68 -11.19 0.14
C GLN A 293 -16.42 -11.89 0.64
N ILE A 294 -16.56 -13.03 1.33
CA ILE A 294 -15.43 -13.86 1.74
C ILE A 294 -14.66 -14.33 0.51
N LEU A 295 -15.34 -14.91 -0.48
CA LEU A 295 -14.69 -15.38 -1.71
C LEU A 295 -13.94 -14.25 -2.42
N SER A 296 -14.57 -13.09 -2.58
CA SER A 296 -13.92 -11.93 -3.21
C SER A 296 -12.68 -11.45 -2.46
N MET A 297 -12.71 -11.44 -1.11
CA MET A 297 -11.53 -11.09 -0.30
C MET A 297 -10.40 -12.11 -0.47
N TRP A 298 -10.75 -13.40 -0.46
CA TRP A 298 -9.79 -14.49 -0.63
C TRP A 298 -9.20 -14.54 -2.04
N ASP A 299 -9.96 -14.22 -3.09
CA ASP A 299 -9.45 -14.10 -4.46
C ASP A 299 -8.35 -13.05 -4.55
N VAL A 300 -8.55 -11.89 -3.92
CA VAL A 300 -7.54 -10.82 -3.84
C VAL A 300 -6.32 -11.27 -3.03
N ALA A 301 -6.52 -11.99 -1.93
CA ALA A 301 -5.43 -12.55 -1.12
C ALA A 301 -4.60 -13.60 -1.88
N LYS A 302 -5.25 -14.47 -2.65
CA LYS A 302 -4.56 -15.48 -3.46
C LYS A 302 -3.91 -14.90 -4.71
N GLU A 303 -4.48 -13.87 -5.30
CA GLU A 303 -3.80 -13.09 -6.35
C GLU A 303 -2.52 -12.44 -5.81
N PHE A 304 -2.58 -11.84 -4.61
CA PHE A 304 -1.40 -11.29 -3.96
C PHE A 304 -0.32 -12.34 -3.71
N ASP A 305 -0.69 -13.50 -3.18
CA ASP A 305 0.24 -14.59 -2.91
C ASP A 305 0.92 -15.05 -4.22
N ARG A 306 0.16 -15.19 -5.31
CA ARG A 306 0.68 -15.56 -6.64
C ARG A 306 1.64 -14.53 -7.24
N LEU A 307 1.40 -13.23 -7.06
CA LEU A 307 2.27 -12.17 -7.60
C LEU A 307 3.69 -12.20 -7.00
N GLN A 308 3.84 -12.75 -5.80
CA GLN A 308 5.13 -12.84 -5.10
C GLN A 308 5.91 -14.09 -5.45
N GLU A 309 5.19 -15.15 -5.83
CA GLU A 309 5.77 -16.46 -6.02
C GLU A 309 6.70 -16.43 -7.25
N PRO A 310 8.01 -16.75 -7.07
CA PRO A 310 8.91 -16.81 -8.20
C PRO A 310 8.48 -17.96 -9.11
N ASN A 311 8.48 -17.73 -10.43
CA ASN A 311 8.34 -18.83 -11.37
C ASN A 311 9.62 -19.68 -11.34
N VAL A 312 9.59 -20.75 -10.57
CA VAL A 312 10.70 -21.72 -10.41
C VAL A 312 10.54 -22.95 -11.30
N ASN A 313 9.43 -23.07 -12.05
CA ASN A 313 9.15 -24.25 -12.85
C ASN A 313 9.69 -24.09 -14.27
N ALA A 314 10.82 -24.75 -14.55
CA ALA A 314 11.43 -24.77 -15.87
C ALA A 314 10.49 -25.34 -16.96
N HIS A 315 9.53 -26.20 -16.60
CA HIS A 315 8.55 -26.72 -17.56
C HIS A 315 7.59 -25.65 -18.08
N ASP A 316 7.29 -24.61 -17.29
CA ASP A 316 6.45 -23.50 -17.74
C ASP A 316 7.16 -22.66 -18.81
N LEU A 317 8.49 -22.78 -18.90
CA LEU A 317 9.34 -22.16 -19.91
C LEU A 317 9.62 -23.07 -21.11
N SER A 318 9.07 -24.30 -21.14
CA SER A 318 9.34 -25.28 -22.21
C SER A 318 8.87 -24.84 -23.60
N HIS A 319 7.97 -23.86 -23.67
CA HIS A 319 7.52 -23.24 -24.92
C HIS A 319 8.53 -22.22 -25.48
N LEU A 320 9.51 -21.80 -24.69
CA LEU A 320 10.60 -20.95 -25.16
C LEU A 320 11.60 -21.86 -25.88
N ASP A 321 11.71 -21.76 -27.21
CA ASP A 321 12.73 -22.46 -28.01
C ASP A 321 14.12 -21.84 -27.75
N LEU A 322 14.66 -22.11 -26.56
CA LEU A 322 15.93 -21.58 -26.07
C LEU A 322 17.08 -22.44 -26.61
N ALA A 323 17.63 -22.06 -27.76
CA ALA A 323 18.87 -22.63 -28.26
C ALA A 323 20.07 -21.90 -27.64
N TRP A 324 20.68 -22.48 -26.61
CA TRP A 324 21.94 -21.98 -26.03
C TRP A 324 23.12 -22.80 -26.54
N GLY A 325 24.04 -22.15 -27.26
CA GLY A 325 25.36 -22.69 -27.66
C GLY A 325 25.33 -24.02 -28.43
N GLY A 326 25.09 -23.99 -29.75
CA GLY A 326 25.56 -24.99 -30.74
C GLY A 326 25.33 -26.49 -30.48
N GLY A 327 24.55 -26.88 -29.48
CA GLY A 327 24.34 -28.26 -29.05
C GLY A 327 22.98 -28.76 -29.51
N ARG A 328 22.97 -29.98 -30.06
CA ARG A 328 21.81 -30.67 -30.65
C ARG A 328 20.50 -30.43 -29.88
N ARG A 329 19.46 -30.01 -30.62
CA ARG A 329 18.07 -29.98 -30.16
C ARG A 329 17.70 -31.36 -29.60
N CYS A 330 17.45 -31.47 -28.30
CA CYS A 330 16.79 -32.64 -27.73
C CYS A 330 15.32 -32.59 -28.15
N ARG A 331 14.95 -33.46 -29.09
CA ARG A 331 13.54 -33.83 -29.33
C ARG A 331 13.23 -35.03 -28.44
N SER A 332 12.30 -34.87 -27.50
CA SER A 332 11.36 -35.91 -27.10
C SER A 332 10.20 -35.27 -26.35
#